data_AF-A0A0Q8PIN1-F1
#
_entry.id   AF-A0A0Q8PIN1-F1
#
_cell.length_a   1.000
_cell.length_b   1.000
_cell.length_c   1.000
_cell.angle_alpha   90.00
_cell.angle_beta   90.00
_cell.angle_gamma   90.00
#
_symmetry.space_group_name_H-M   'P 1'
#
loop_
_entity.id
_entity.type
_entity.pdbx_description
1 polymer ?
#
loop_
_entity_poly.entity_id
_entity_poly.type
_entity_poly.pdbx_seq_one_letter_code
_entity_poly.pdbx_strand_id
1 'polypeptide(L)' 'MNHCFVETLTFDGERWNVPFRAQFGNGGSMPTGWEGRGMIERVSEAEAMYRDNGGTTLVFRLADDPSVREVDSAVCM' A
#
# COMPACT_ATOMS: atom_id res chain seq x y z
N MET A 1 7.82 10.12 -15.06
CA MET A 1 6.39 9.94 -14.77
C MET A 1 6.42 8.98 -13.60
N ASN A 2 6.46 9.59 -12.41
CA ASN A 2 6.98 8.95 -11.21
C ASN A 2 5.93 8.02 -10.67
N HIS A 3 6.15 6.72 -10.83
CA HIS A 3 5.32 5.72 -10.15
C HIS A 3 5.83 5.59 -8.72
N CYS A 4 5.11 6.21 -7.79
CA CYS A 4 5.32 5.95 -6.37
C CYS A 4 4.63 4.63 -5.99
N PHE A 5 5.19 3.91 -5.05
CA PHE A 5 4.69 2.64 -4.52
C PHE A 5 4.88 2.63 -3.01
N VAL A 6 4.30 1.64 -2.34
CA VAL A 6 4.40 1.46 -0.90
C VAL A 6 5.16 0.18 -0.59
N GLU A 7 6.18 0.31 0.25
CA GLU A 7 6.93 -0.83 0.76
C GLU A 7 6.07 -1.68 1.70
N THR A 8 6.43 -2.96 1.81
CA THR A 8 5.83 -3.82 2.82
C THR A 8 6.14 -3.26 4.21
N LEU A 9 5.11 -3.09 5.04
CA LEU A 9 5.25 -2.60 6.41
C LEU A 9 4.96 -3.70 7.42
N THR A 10 5.44 -3.51 8.65
CA THR A 10 5.04 -4.34 9.79
C THR A 10 4.00 -3.60 10.60
N PHE A 11 2.84 -4.21 10.79
CA PHE A 11 1.74 -3.67 11.58
C PHE A 11 1.08 -4.81 12.33
N ASP A 12 0.88 -4.63 13.64
CA ASP A 12 0.29 -5.64 14.52
C ASP A 12 1.04 -7.00 14.50
N GLY A 13 2.37 -6.94 14.42
CA GLY A 13 3.25 -8.13 14.37
C GLY A 13 3.27 -8.86 13.03
N GLU A 14 2.45 -8.46 12.05
CA GLU A 14 2.33 -9.10 10.75
C GLU A 14 2.90 -8.21 9.63
N ARG A 15 3.29 -8.85 8.52
CA ARG A 15 3.74 -8.13 7.31
C ARG A 15 2.54 -7.82 6.43
N TRP A 16 2.39 -6.55 6.07
CA TRP A 16 1.30 -6.05 5.26
C TRP A 16 1.80 -5.32 4.03
N ASN A 17 1.11 -5.48 2.91
CA ASN A 17 1.39 -4.72 1.71
C ASN A 17 0.12 -4.44 0.91
N VAL A 18 0.18 -3.45 0.02
CA VAL A 18 -0.91 -3.11 -0.88
C VAL A 18 -0.93 -4.12 -2.03
N PRO A 19 -2.10 -4.67 -2.40
CA PRO A 19 -2.21 -5.62 -3.52
C PRO A 19 -1.56 -5.09 -4.81
N PHE A 20 -0.91 -5.97 -5.58
CA PHE A 20 -0.10 -5.58 -6.73
C PHE A 20 -0.89 -4.73 -7.74
N ARG A 21 -2.15 -5.08 -8.00
CA ARG A 21 -3.01 -4.31 -8.93
C ARG A 21 -3.39 -2.93 -8.41
N ALA A 22 -3.46 -2.73 -7.09
CA ALA A 22 -3.75 -1.43 -6.50
C ALA A 22 -2.53 -0.50 -6.56
N GLN A 23 -1.30 -1.06 -6.53
CA GLN A 23 -0.06 -0.29 -6.70
C GLN A 23 0.29 -0.04 -8.17
N PHE A 24 0.09 -1.02 -9.07
CA PHE A 24 0.67 -1.01 -10.42
C PHE A 24 -0.33 -1.31 -11.56
N GLY A 25 -1.64 -1.41 -11.29
CA GLY A 25 -2.67 -1.65 -12.31
C GLY A 25 -2.92 -0.46 -13.26
N ASN A 26 -3.97 -0.53 -14.09
CA ASN A 26 -4.37 0.54 -15.04
C ASN A 26 -4.80 1.85 -14.32
N GLY A 27 -3.82 2.56 -13.75
CA GLY A 27 -4.00 3.72 -12.87
C GLY A 27 -3.07 3.77 -11.65
N GLY A 28 -2.14 2.81 -11.51
CA GLY A 28 -1.21 2.60 -10.38
C GLY A 28 -0.11 3.66 -10.23
N SER A 29 -0.51 4.91 -10.16
CA SER A 29 0.30 6.02 -9.66
C SER A 29 -0.33 6.47 -8.36
N MET A 30 0.46 6.60 -7.28
CA MET A 30 -0.04 7.26 -6.09
C MET A 30 -0.61 8.64 -6.48
N PRO A 31 -1.74 9.06 -5.91
CA PRO A 31 -2.35 10.34 -6.25
C PRO A 31 -1.36 11.49 -6.04
N THR A 32 -1.50 12.58 -6.81
CA THR A 32 -0.67 13.80 -6.67
C THR A 32 -0.69 14.38 -5.24
N GLY A 33 -1.72 14.07 -4.44
CA GLY A 33 -1.86 14.48 -3.04
C GLY A 33 -1.37 13.44 -2.01
N TRP A 34 -0.60 12.43 -2.41
CA TRP A 34 -0.03 11.45 -1.49
C TRP A 34 1.10 12.07 -0.65
N GLU A 35 0.93 12.13 0.66
CA GLU A 35 1.95 12.63 1.58
C GLU A 35 2.84 11.52 2.16
N GLY A 36 2.37 10.28 2.13
CA GLY A 36 3.04 9.13 2.73
C GLY A 36 3.08 9.17 4.26
N ARG A 37 2.18 9.95 4.88
CA ARG A 37 2.05 10.04 6.34
C ARG A 37 0.59 9.96 6.73
N GLY A 38 0.28 9.15 7.72
CA GLY A 38 -1.11 8.86 8.04
C GLY A 38 -1.25 7.80 9.12
N MET A 39 -2.44 7.21 9.17
CA MET A 39 -2.79 6.17 10.14
C MET A 39 -3.17 4.89 9.43
N ILE A 40 -2.73 3.76 9.98
CA ILE A 40 -3.17 2.44 9.57
C ILE A 40 -4.05 1.85 10.68
N GLU A 41 -5.16 1.23 10.26
CA GLU A 41 -6.07 0.51 11.14
C GLU A 41 -6.37 -0.88 10.58
N ARG A 42 -6.42 -1.88 11.47
CA ARG A 42 -6.88 -3.23 11.09
C ARG A 42 -8.40 -3.19 10.96
N VAL A 43 -8.92 -3.62 9.81
CA VAL A 43 -10.37 -3.70 9.58
C VAL A 43 -10.90 -5.13 9.66
N SER A 44 -10.05 -6.13 9.38
CA SER A 44 -10.34 -7.56 9.56
C SER A 44 -9.06 -8.37 9.77
N GLU A 45 -9.18 -9.69 9.91
CA GLU A 45 -8.02 -10.59 9.95
C GLU A 45 -7.17 -10.50 8.67
N ALA A 46 -7.79 -10.27 7.52
CA ALA A 46 -7.11 -10.28 6.21
C ALA A 46 -6.87 -8.89 5.60
N GLU A 47 -7.46 -7.83 6.18
CA GLU A 47 -7.39 -6.48 5.60
C GLU A 47 -7.09 -5.41 6.65
N ALA A 48 -6.26 -4.45 6.25
CA ALA A 48 -5.99 -3.22 6.97
C ALA A 48 -6.21 -2.02 6.03
N MET A 49 -6.61 -0.89 6.57
CA MET A 49 -6.81 0.34 5.82
C MET A 49 -5.81 1.39 6.29
N TYR A 50 -5.08 1.97 5.36
CA TYR A 50 -4.22 3.12 5.59
C TYR A 50 -4.89 4.38 5.05
N ARG A 51 -4.98 5.42 5.87
CA ARG A 51 -5.46 6.74 5.48
C ARG A 51 -4.32 7.76 5.62
N ASP A 52 -3.93 8.30 4.48
CA ASP A 52 -2.96 9.38 4.36
C ASP A 52 -3.57 10.71 4.81
N ASN A 53 -2.73 11.61 5.32
CA ASN A 53 -3.13 12.96 5.72
C ASN A 53 -3.60 13.81 4.52
N GLY A 54 -3.11 13.52 3.31
CA GLY A 54 -3.62 14.11 2.06
C GLY A 54 -4.98 13.56 1.62
N GLY A 55 -5.60 12.67 2.41
CA GLY A 55 -6.93 12.10 2.16
C GLY A 55 -6.95 10.83 1.30
N THR A 56 -5.80 10.38 0.82
CA THR A 56 -5.70 9.12 0.07
C THR A 56 -5.90 7.92 1.01
N THR A 57 -6.65 6.92 0.55
CA THR A 57 -6.85 5.67 1.30
C THR A 57 -6.29 4.50 0.50
N LEU A 58 -5.53 3.63 1.16
CA LEU A 58 -5.01 2.38 0.61
C LEU A 58 -5.53 1.19 1.41
N VAL A 59 -5.80 0.09 0.72
CA VAL A 59 -6.14 -1.19 1.34
C VAL A 59 -4.89 -2.07 1.32
N PHE A 60 -4.55 -2.57 2.49
CA PHE A 60 -3.47 -3.50 2.74
C PHE A 60 -4.04 -4.88 2.99
N ARG A 61 -3.27 -5.88 2.58
CA ARG A 61 -3.48 -7.29 2.89
C ARG A 61 -2.20 -7.89 3.46
N LEU A 62 -2.32 -9.06 4.08
CA LEU A 62 -1.16 -9.82 4.53
C LEU A 62 -0.20 -10.08 3.37
N ALA A 63 1.09 -10.07 3.65
CA ALA A 63 2.12 -10.19 2.63
C ALA A 63 2.12 -11.54 1.90
N ASP A 64 1.50 -12.57 2.47
CA ASP A 64 1.32 -13.90 1.90
C ASP A 64 0.00 -14.07 1.13
N ASP A 65 -0.89 -13.06 1.13
CA ASP A 65 -2.10 -13.06 0.32
C ASP A 65 -1.72 -13.16 -1.18
N PRO A 66 -2.39 -14.01 -1.97
CA PRO A 66 -2.02 -14.26 -3.37
C PRO A 66 -2.15 -13.03 -4.29
N SER A 67 -2.86 -11.98 -3.86
CA SER A 67 -2.96 -10.70 -4.55
C SER A 67 -1.80 -9.74 -4.24
N VAL A 68 -1.02 -10.03 -3.20
CA VAL A 68 0.18 -9.31 -2.83
C VAL A 68 1.40 -9.93 -3.53
N ARG A 69 2.32 -9.06 -3.95
CA ARG A 69 3.61 -9.44 -4.53
C ARG A 69 4.68 -8.63 -3.81
N GLU A 70 5.72 -9.30 -3.33
CA GLU A 70 6.93 -8.61 -2.90
C GLU A 70 7.58 -7.95 -4.13
N VAL A 71 7.97 -6.70 -3.97
CA VAL A 71 8.58 -5.90 -5.04
C VAL A 71 9.95 -5.49 -4.54
N ASP A 72 11.00 -6.12 -5.08
CA ASP A 72 12.40 -5.91 -4.66
C ASP A 72 12.97 -4.55 -5.09
N SER A 73 12.30 -3.87 -6.02
CA SER A 73 12.61 -2.49 -6.37
C SER A 73 11.38 -1.82 -6.96
N ALA A 74 11.00 -0.68 -6.39
CA ALA A 74 10.29 0.33 -7.14
C ALA A 74 10.88 1.70 -6.79
N VAL A 75 10.69 2.68 -7.66
CA VAL A 75 11.45 3.94 -7.64
C VAL A 75 10.51 5.06 -8.04
N CYS A 76 10.46 6.14 -7.27
CA CYS A 76 9.75 7.35 -7.67
C CYS A 76 10.57 8.08 -8.76
N MET A 77 10.25 7.91 -10.06
CA MET A 77 11.03 8.47 -11.20
C MET A 77 10.40 9.56 -12.06
#